data_AF-A0A8H4TWW9-F1
#
_entry.id   AF-A0A8H4TWW9-F1
#
_cell.length_a   1.000
_cell.length_b   1.000
_cell.length_c   1.000
_cell.angle_alpha   90.00
_cell.angle_beta   90.00
_cell.angle_gamma   90.00
#
_symmetry.space_group_name_H-M   'P 1'
#
loop_
_entity.id
_entity.type
_entity.pdbx_description
1 polymer ?
#
loop_
_entity_poly.entity_id
_entity_poly.type
_entity_poly.pdbx_seq_one_letter_code
_entity_poly.pdbx_strand_id
1 'polypeptide(L)'
;MSNLPRPARSCNECRRRKLRCDAQQPKCSFCQRTNAPCEASPAGKRGPKRGHLNALRNRLTQLEETLQNRYDSEQRLQEHSHESTHILASTDVSQPVPSAEDRVGDGEQDARLPEDFSGPLTIADADFPDLGTALWPDPVLLFPQIDHRTHDELDQLYFDRVHPSFPILHQRRYLAWSKSVIKSPSQTCLQHVMWILASLLSTQSRDLINPLYNRVKQDIEPIVIDTGAFELQNVQAWTLLTVCELMRSMYGQAWTSAGRTFRLIQGLRYHEIDSPRKNPITSEEINDPLRTEEKRRVFWLAYLIDHLFSLRNRWPVTLSEHMASTISEAYGGSGQISSDQEGWLSSSLATRNQALSQRNNLDQLGTLAQILGQLTEVLFCQSLMKSNTDSSDGTPMPEYHQRALSATEEIIRVAKGLTTLHLSMVHPLMFMPLFVTAEFLYENRSLGDGAFSMQLRCLVDLLATTRVELKTIASDFINALADPNQVIFDPSNARALVADNLSVSHDSYPPTQGAEQFLSGWEKAKQFMPHFRMEVVDMIAEVDTSGAGGKVWIFSKVSGAKGGAEKDSVDMISINGEGKVWKTMDVQRITSGENSKCQA
;
A
#
# COMPACT_ATOMS: atom_id res chain seq x y z
N MET A 1 -54.06 29.89 20.07
CA MET A 1 -52.97 30.88 20.00
C MET A 1 -51.69 30.18 20.45
N SER A 2 -50.77 30.00 19.51
CA SER A 2 -49.67 29.04 19.52
C SER A 2 -48.52 29.42 20.47
N ASN A 3 -48.22 28.51 21.41
CA ASN A 3 -47.02 28.52 22.25
C ASN A 3 -45.78 28.24 21.39
N LEU A 4 -44.97 29.26 21.13
CA LEU A 4 -43.60 29.12 20.63
C LEU A 4 -42.60 29.07 21.81
N PRO A 5 -41.56 28.22 21.76
CA PRO A 5 -40.65 28.01 22.88
C PRO A 5 -39.79 29.24 23.15
N ARG A 6 -39.69 29.65 24.43
CA ARG A 6 -38.82 30.76 24.88
C ARG A 6 -37.35 30.44 24.58
N PRO A 7 -36.60 31.28 23.83
CA PRO A 7 -35.17 31.08 23.63
C PRO A 7 -34.40 31.36 24.93
N ALA A 8 -33.85 30.31 25.55
CA ALA A 8 -33.17 30.33 26.85
C ALA A 8 -31.73 30.86 26.81
N ARG A 9 -31.47 32.01 26.14
CA ARG A 9 -30.11 32.58 26.13
C ARG A 9 -30.08 34.09 26.30
N SER A 10 -29.20 34.54 27.20
CA SER A 10 -28.84 35.94 27.38
C SER A 10 -28.16 36.50 26.13
N CYS A 11 -28.56 37.69 25.67
CA CYS A 11 -27.86 38.41 24.62
C CYS A 11 -26.42 38.78 25.04
N ASN A 12 -25.58 39.15 24.08
CA ASN A 12 -24.17 39.45 24.31
C ASN A 12 -23.97 40.62 25.28
N GLU A 13 -24.79 41.68 25.20
CA GLU A 13 -24.64 42.85 26.06
C GLU A 13 -25.03 42.55 27.52
N CYS A 14 -26.15 41.86 27.75
CA CYS A 14 -26.51 41.41 29.10
C CYS A 14 -25.48 40.42 29.67
N ARG A 15 -24.90 39.55 28.84
CA ARG A 15 -23.82 38.63 29.26
C ARG A 15 -22.54 39.38 29.62
N ARG A 16 -22.14 40.37 28.82
CA ARG A 16 -20.96 41.21 29.06
C ARG A 16 -21.08 42.00 30.36
N ARG A 17 -22.27 42.52 30.65
CA ARG A 17 -22.56 43.27 31.89
C ARG A 17 -22.98 42.40 33.07
N LYS A 18 -23.08 41.07 32.89
CA LYS A 18 -23.56 40.10 33.90
C LYS A 18 -24.95 40.45 34.46
N LEU A 19 -25.85 40.96 33.61
CA LEU A 19 -27.23 41.29 33.95
C LEU A 19 -28.19 40.19 33.48
N ARG A 20 -29.34 40.07 34.16
CA ARG A 20 -30.40 39.11 33.77
C ARG A 20 -31.06 39.57 32.47
N CYS A 21 -31.10 38.69 31.48
CA CYS A 21 -31.73 38.94 30.18
C CYS A 21 -33.10 38.26 30.13
N ASP A 22 -34.12 39.03 29.76
CA ASP A 22 -35.50 38.58 29.56
C ASP A 22 -35.75 37.96 28.18
N ALA A 23 -34.77 38.04 27.28
CA ALA A 23 -34.73 37.35 25.98
C ALA A 23 -35.94 37.60 25.06
N GLN A 24 -36.62 38.74 25.21
CA GLN A 24 -37.65 39.19 24.28
C GLN A 24 -37.06 39.54 22.90
N GLN A 25 -37.81 39.26 21.83
CA GLN A 25 -37.44 39.65 20.46
C GLN A 25 -38.24 40.89 20.03
N PRO A 26 -37.64 41.84 19.28
CA PRO A 26 -36.29 41.81 18.70
C PRO A 26 -35.15 42.28 19.64
N LYS A 27 -35.46 42.98 20.73
CA LYS A 27 -34.47 43.40 21.76
C LYS A 27 -34.99 43.06 23.15
N CYS A 28 -34.08 42.68 24.06
CA CYS A 28 -34.42 42.47 25.46
C CYS A 28 -34.74 43.81 26.16
N SER A 29 -35.55 43.81 27.21
CA SER A 29 -36.04 45.03 27.89
C SER A 29 -34.93 45.96 28.37
N PHE A 30 -33.77 45.40 28.73
CA PHE A 30 -32.60 46.20 29.13
C PHE A 30 -31.93 46.87 27.93
N CYS A 31 -31.68 46.12 26.86
CA CYS A 31 -31.02 46.65 25.65
C CYS A 31 -31.93 47.64 24.92
N GLN A 32 -33.25 47.47 25.00
CA GLN A 32 -34.20 48.44 24.44
C GLN A 32 -34.13 49.79 25.19
N ARG A 33 -34.17 49.77 26.53
CA ARG A 33 -34.12 50.99 27.35
C ARG A 33 -32.79 51.74 27.26
N THR A 34 -31.70 51.01 27.12
CA THR A 34 -30.35 51.58 27.01
C THR A 34 -29.93 51.89 25.56
N ASN A 35 -30.83 51.64 24.61
CA ASN A 35 -30.58 51.71 23.17
C ASN A 35 -29.30 50.98 22.73
N ALA A 36 -28.97 49.87 23.40
CA ALA A 36 -27.81 49.05 23.10
C ALA A 36 -28.13 47.99 22.01
N PRO A 37 -27.15 47.58 21.19
CA PRO A 37 -27.33 46.51 20.22
C PRO A 37 -27.54 45.17 20.95
N CYS A 38 -28.65 44.49 20.65
CA CYS A 38 -29.08 43.27 21.34
C CYS A 38 -28.88 42.04 20.43
N GLU A 39 -27.63 41.61 20.25
CA GLU A 39 -27.31 40.44 19.43
C GLU A 39 -27.17 39.16 20.27
N ALA A 40 -27.74 38.07 19.78
CA ALA A 40 -27.53 36.72 20.30
C ALA A 40 -26.60 35.96 19.34
N SER A 41 -25.34 35.73 19.70
CA SER A 41 -24.41 35.00 18.81
C SER A 41 -24.77 33.51 18.68
N PRO A 42 -24.74 32.94 17.45
CA PRO A 42 -24.69 31.49 17.26
C PRO A 42 -23.34 30.94 17.74
N ALA A 43 -23.33 29.70 18.23
CA ALA A 43 -22.16 29.11 18.88
C ALA A 43 -21.06 28.77 17.86
N GLY A 44 -19.97 29.56 17.83
CA GLY A 44 -18.72 29.16 17.18
C GLY A 44 -18.06 27.99 17.93
N LYS A 45 -17.54 26.99 17.20
CA LYS A 45 -16.79 25.85 17.75
C LYS A 45 -15.54 26.37 18.46
N ARG A 46 -15.44 26.13 19.78
CA ARG A 46 -14.27 26.52 20.58
C ARG A 46 -13.07 25.67 20.13
N GLY A 47 -11.91 26.31 19.93
CA GLY A 47 -10.64 25.59 19.73
C GLY A 47 -10.31 24.67 20.92
N PRO A 48 -9.33 23.76 20.75
CA PRO A 48 -9.00 22.75 21.76
C PRO A 48 -8.73 23.38 23.13
N LYS A 49 -9.26 22.77 24.19
CA LYS A 49 -9.14 23.30 25.56
C LYS A 49 -7.67 23.51 25.93
N ARG A 50 -7.35 24.66 26.53
CA ARG A 50 -6.04 24.92 27.17
C ARG A 50 -5.71 23.75 28.10
N GLY A 51 -4.62 23.05 27.81
CA GLY A 51 -4.20 21.83 28.52
C GLY A 51 -4.06 20.61 27.62
N HIS A 52 -4.70 20.57 26.44
CA HIS A 52 -4.58 19.43 25.51
C HIS A 52 -3.14 19.24 25.00
N LEU A 53 -2.43 20.34 24.74
CA LEU A 53 -1.01 20.30 24.37
C LEU A 53 -0.12 19.76 25.50
N ASN A 54 -0.43 20.08 26.76
CA ASN A 54 0.32 19.54 27.90
C ASN A 54 -0.01 18.06 28.14
N ALA A 55 -1.26 17.65 27.94
CA ALA A 55 -1.65 16.24 28.01
C ALA A 55 -0.98 15.41 26.90
N LEU A 56 -0.86 15.96 25.69
CA LEU A 56 -0.11 15.34 24.60
C LEU A 56 1.38 15.23 24.94
N ARG A 57 1.99 16.29 25.50
CA ARG A 57 3.39 16.29 25.90
C ARG A 57 3.69 15.23 26.96
N ASN A 58 2.86 15.12 27.99
CA ASN A 58 2.99 14.11 29.04
C ASN A 58 2.83 12.68 28.51
N ARG A 59 1.92 12.49 27.54
CA ARG A 59 1.71 11.18 26.90
C ARG A 59 2.89 10.77 26.02
N LEU A 60 3.57 11.74 25.41
CA LEU A 60 4.79 11.54 24.65
C LEU A 60 5.93 11.07 25.56
N THR A 61 6.13 11.75 26.70
CA THR A 61 7.14 11.35 27.70
C THR A 61 6.89 9.96 28.27
N GLN A 62 5.62 9.60 28.57
CA GLN A 62 5.28 8.23 29.01
C GLN A 62 5.59 7.17 27.95
N LEU A 63 5.37 7.47 26.67
CA LEU A 63 5.67 6.56 25.58
C LEU A 63 7.18 6.39 25.40
N GLU A 64 7.94 7.47 25.49
CA GLU A 64 9.41 7.45 25.45
C GLU A 64 9.99 6.61 26.59
N GLU A 65 9.51 6.78 27.83
CA GLU A 65 9.94 5.95 28.98
C GLU A 65 9.56 4.47 28.82
N THR A 66 8.38 4.18 28.26
CA THR A 66 7.94 2.79 28.04
C THR A 66 8.80 2.10 26.98
N LEU A 67 9.19 2.82 25.93
CA LEU A 67 10.07 2.30 24.88
C LEU A 67 11.49 2.10 25.39
N GLN A 68 12.01 3.03 26.19
CA GLN A 68 13.33 2.88 26.81
C GLN A 68 13.36 1.67 27.75
N ASN A 69 12.33 1.46 28.57
CA ASN A 69 12.25 0.29 29.45
C ASN A 69 12.18 -1.04 28.68
N ARG A 70 11.51 -1.06 27.51
CA ARG A 70 11.51 -2.25 26.64
C ARG A 70 12.90 -2.50 26.06
N TYR A 71 13.56 -1.46 25.59
CA TYR A 71 14.93 -1.53 25.07
C TYR A 71 15.91 -2.06 26.13
N ASP A 72 15.84 -1.56 27.36
CA ASP A 72 16.68 -2.00 28.48
C ASP A 72 16.32 -3.41 28.98
N SER A 73 15.09 -3.89 28.72
CA SER A 73 14.68 -5.27 29.01
C SER A 73 15.15 -6.26 27.93
N GLU A 74 15.19 -5.83 26.67
CA GLU A 74 15.72 -6.61 25.55
C GLU A 74 17.25 -6.78 25.64
N GLN A 75 17.97 -5.74 26.09
CA GLN A 75 19.42 -5.85 26.36
C GLN A 75 19.74 -6.80 27.52
N ARG A 76 18.97 -6.77 28.62
CA ARG A 76 19.17 -7.68 29.76
C ARG A 76 18.90 -9.15 29.44
N LEU A 77 17.97 -9.43 28.52
CA LEU A 77 17.71 -10.80 28.04
C LEU A 77 18.86 -11.34 27.16
N GLN A 78 19.60 -10.47 26.48
CA GLN A 78 20.80 -10.84 25.72
C GLN A 78 21.99 -11.12 26.64
N GLU A 79 22.18 -10.36 27.72
CA GLU A 79 23.28 -10.57 28.68
C GLU A 79 23.12 -11.88 29.49
N HIS A 80 21.90 -12.27 29.89
CA HIS A 80 21.66 -13.55 30.58
C HIS A 80 21.78 -14.80 29.69
N SER A 81 21.79 -14.65 28.36
CA SER A 81 22.00 -15.77 27.43
C SER A 81 23.46 -16.24 27.35
N HIS A 82 24.41 -15.39 27.78
CA HIS A 82 25.84 -15.69 27.74
C HIS A 82 26.40 -16.36 29.02
N GLU A 83 25.64 -16.41 30.11
CA GLU A 83 26.12 -16.96 31.39
C GLU A 83 25.57 -18.38 31.70
N SER A 84 24.51 -18.81 31.02
CA SER A 84 23.85 -20.12 31.27
C SER A 84 24.43 -21.31 30.49
N THR A 85 25.51 -21.14 29.73
CA THR A 85 26.09 -22.21 28.89
C THR A 85 27.15 -23.06 29.60
N HIS A 86 27.45 -22.84 30.89
CA HIS A 86 28.61 -23.49 31.54
C HIS A 86 28.33 -24.43 32.72
N ILE A 87 27.07 -24.73 33.06
CA ILE A 87 26.75 -25.71 34.12
C ILE A 87 25.62 -26.60 33.63
N LEU A 88 25.96 -27.74 33.02
CA LEU A 88 25.19 -28.99 33.00
C LEU A 88 25.98 -30.04 32.20
N ALA A 89 27.13 -30.42 32.74
CA ALA A 89 27.75 -31.71 32.48
C ALA A 89 28.06 -32.33 33.84
N SER A 90 27.73 -33.62 33.99
CA SER A 90 27.80 -34.44 35.23
C SER A 90 26.57 -34.22 36.14
N THR A 91 25.80 -35.23 36.58
CA THR A 91 26.13 -36.62 36.91
C THR A 91 24.86 -37.49 37.04
N ASP A 92 25.13 -38.79 37.13
CA ASP A 92 24.34 -40.03 37.10
C ASP A 92 23.23 -40.28 38.16
N VAL A 93 22.26 -41.11 37.74
CA VAL A 93 21.61 -42.28 38.41
C VAL A 93 20.79 -42.17 39.73
N SER A 94 19.54 -42.70 39.64
CA SER A 94 18.75 -43.51 40.61
C SER A 94 17.35 -43.01 41.00
N GLN A 95 16.40 -43.97 40.99
CA GLN A 95 14.96 -43.97 41.29
C GLN A 95 14.63 -43.70 42.80
N PRO A 96 13.39 -43.87 43.36
CA PRO A 96 12.06 -44.20 42.81
C PRO A 96 10.85 -43.39 43.40
N VAL A 97 9.66 -43.73 42.88
CA VAL A 97 8.27 -43.35 43.27
C VAL A 97 7.92 -43.71 44.73
N PRO A 98 6.95 -43.00 45.35
CA PRO A 98 5.87 -43.74 46.01
C PRO A 98 4.45 -43.23 45.68
N SER A 99 3.52 -44.18 45.77
CA SER A 99 2.07 -44.11 45.46
C SER A 99 1.19 -43.87 46.70
N ALA A 100 -0.11 -43.61 46.42
CA ALA A 100 -1.31 -43.89 47.26
C ALA A 100 -1.53 -43.02 48.52
N GLU A 101 -2.72 -42.64 49.00
CA GLU A 101 -4.14 -42.94 48.71
C GLU A 101 -5.03 -42.00 49.58
N ASP A 102 -6.30 -41.86 49.18
CA ASP A 102 -7.53 -41.60 49.96
C ASP A 102 -7.78 -40.33 50.81
N ARG A 103 -8.91 -39.66 50.50
CA ARG A 103 -10.08 -39.55 51.40
C ARG A 103 -11.34 -38.99 50.72
N VAL A 104 -12.45 -39.73 50.90
CA VAL A 104 -13.85 -39.43 50.53
C VAL A 104 -14.60 -38.87 51.75
N GLY A 105 -15.60 -37.99 51.55
CA GLY A 105 -16.79 -37.91 52.43
C GLY A 105 -17.39 -36.53 52.73
N ASP A 106 -18.39 -36.15 51.92
CA ASP A 106 -19.73 -35.60 52.23
C ASP A 106 -20.00 -34.29 53.02
N GLY A 107 -20.99 -33.52 52.50
CA GLY A 107 -21.87 -32.65 53.30
C GLY A 107 -22.43 -31.40 52.59
N GLU A 108 -23.61 -31.53 51.98
CA GLU A 108 -24.45 -30.46 51.40
C GLU A 108 -25.00 -29.45 52.43
N GLN A 109 -25.16 -28.17 52.01
CA GLN A 109 -26.35 -27.34 52.29
C GLN A 109 -26.37 -26.02 51.49
N ASP A 110 -27.28 -25.96 50.52
CA ASP A 110 -28.21 -24.88 50.13
C ASP A 110 -27.76 -23.39 50.02
N ALA A 111 -27.82 -22.88 48.78
CA ALA A 111 -28.82 -21.88 48.32
C ALA A 111 -28.27 -20.73 47.43
N ARG A 112 -28.66 -20.83 46.15
CA ARG A 112 -29.04 -19.75 45.19
C ARG A 112 -27.94 -18.96 44.46
N LEU A 113 -27.64 -19.42 43.25
CA LEU A 113 -27.28 -18.58 42.10
C LEU A 113 -28.40 -18.70 41.04
N PRO A 114 -28.78 -17.63 40.33
CA PRO A 114 -29.78 -17.71 39.27
C PRO A 114 -29.16 -18.32 38.01
N GLU A 115 -29.83 -19.34 37.48
CA GLU A 115 -29.70 -19.82 36.11
C GLU A 115 -30.17 -18.73 35.13
N ASP A 116 -29.39 -18.49 34.08
CA ASP A 116 -29.84 -18.46 32.68
C ASP A 116 -28.73 -17.87 31.79
N PHE A 117 -28.24 -18.68 30.85
CA PHE A 117 -28.28 -18.42 29.40
C PHE A 117 -27.31 -19.37 28.68
N SER A 118 -27.85 -20.51 28.27
CA SER A 118 -27.36 -21.31 27.14
C SER A 118 -28.13 -20.90 25.89
N GLY A 119 -27.44 -20.71 24.77
CA GLY A 119 -28.04 -20.73 23.43
C GLY A 119 -28.10 -19.37 22.70
N PRO A 120 -27.72 -19.33 21.39
CA PRO A 120 -27.73 -18.13 20.57
C PRO A 120 -29.12 -17.91 19.95
N LEU A 121 -29.67 -16.70 20.03
CA LEU A 121 -30.87 -16.33 19.29
C LEU A 121 -30.73 -14.97 18.60
N THR A 122 -30.90 -15.06 17.29
CA THR A 122 -31.33 -14.08 16.29
C THR A 122 -32.47 -13.17 16.74
N ILE A 123 -32.45 -11.90 16.31
CA ILE A 123 -33.66 -11.14 15.94
C ILE A 123 -33.36 -10.36 14.65
N ALA A 124 -34.17 -10.66 13.64
CA ALA A 124 -34.34 -9.92 12.41
C ALA A 124 -35.37 -8.77 12.58
N ASP A 125 -35.59 -8.04 11.50
CA ASP A 125 -36.78 -7.24 11.16
C ASP A 125 -36.69 -5.72 11.31
N ALA A 126 -36.30 -5.08 10.20
CA ALA A 126 -36.98 -3.90 9.69
C ALA A 126 -37.40 -4.18 8.24
N ASP A 127 -38.70 -4.07 8.00
CA ASP A 127 -39.45 -4.51 6.82
C ASP A 127 -38.97 -3.92 5.48
N PHE A 128 -38.79 -4.78 4.49
CA PHE A 128 -38.99 -4.45 3.07
C PHE A 128 -39.95 -5.49 2.47
N PRO A 129 -41.01 -5.07 1.75
CA PRO A 129 -42.04 -5.98 1.28
C PRO A 129 -41.51 -6.91 0.19
N ASP A 130 -41.79 -8.19 0.40
CA ASP A 130 -41.62 -9.32 -0.50
C ASP A 130 -42.38 -9.08 -1.81
N LEU A 131 -41.63 -8.98 -2.91
CA LEU A 131 -42.16 -8.96 -4.25
C LEU A 131 -41.20 -9.73 -5.15
N GLY A 132 -41.30 -11.05 -5.09
CA GLY A 132 -41.01 -11.89 -6.24
C GLY A 132 -40.00 -12.97 -5.98
N THR A 133 -40.50 -14.07 -5.43
CA THR A 133 -40.21 -15.45 -5.83
C THR A 133 -40.38 -15.62 -7.35
N ALA A 134 -39.60 -14.91 -8.15
CA ALA A 134 -39.38 -15.23 -9.55
C ALA A 134 -38.28 -16.29 -9.59
N LEU A 135 -38.47 -17.28 -10.44
CA LEU A 135 -37.59 -18.42 -10.64
C LEU A 135 -36.24 -17.95 -11.22
N TRP A 136 -35.17 -17.89 -10.41
CA TRP A 136 -33.80 -17.77 -10.93
C TRP A 136 -33.19 -19.17 -10.92
N PRO A 137 -32.65 -19.69 -12.05
CA PRO A 137 -32.01 -20.99 -12.06
C PRO A 137 -30.78 -20.99 -11.14
N ASP A 138 -30.55 -22.12 -10.49
CA ASP A 138 -29.42 -22.41 -9.62
C ASP A 138 -28.07 -22.00 -10.27
N PRO A 139 -27.24 -21.11 -9.66
CA PRO A 139 -26.03 -20.57 -10.27
C PRO A 139 -24.93 -21.60 -10.60
N VAL A 140 -25.10 -22.87 -10.20
CA VAL A 140 -24.16 -23.96 -10.51
C VAL A 140 -24.18 -24.36 -12.00
N LEU A 141 -25.24 -24.05 -12.75
CA LEU A 141 -25.45 -24.56 -14.11
C LEU A 141 -25.00 -23.63 -15.26
N LEU A 142 -24.43 -22.45 -14.98
CA LEU A 142 -24.03 -21.46 -15.99
C LEU A 142 -22.50 -21.26 -16.10
N PHE A 143 -21.70 -22.27 -15.77
CA PHE A 143 -20.28 -22.21 -16.08
C PHE A 143 -20.10 -22.46 -17.59
N PRO A 144 -19.41 -21.59 -18.35
CA PRO A 144 -19.07 -21.90 -19.73
C PRO A 144 -18.26 -23.19 -19.72
N GLN A 145 -18.73 -24.24 -20.39
CA GLN A 145 -17.86 -25.39 -20.62
C GLN A 145 -16.71 -24.91 -21.50
N ILE A 146 -15.56 -24.64 -20.87
CA ILE A 146 -14.35 -24.28 -21.58
C ILE A 146 -13.95 -25.54 -22.36
N ASP A 147 -13.85 -25.42 -23.68
CA ASP A 147 -13.49 -26.53 -24.54
C ASP A 147 -12.01 -26.86 -24.40
N HIS A 148 -11.64 -28.13 -24.63
CA HIS A 148 -10.27 -28.62 -24.44
C HIS A 148 -9.21 -27.83 -25.23
N ARG A 149 -9.56 -27.18 -26.35
CA ARG A 149 -8.62 -26.34 -27.09
C ARG A 149 -8.35 -25.03 -26.35
N THR A 150 -9.38 -24.35 -25.88
CA THR A 150 -9.23 -23.15 -25.04
C THR A 150 -8.46 -23.45 -23.75
N HIS A 151 -8.61 -24.65 -23.17
CA HIS A 151 -7.79 -25.10 -22.04
C HIS A 151 -6.28 -25.09 -22.37
N ASP A 152 -5.87 -25.80 -23.43
CA ASP A 152 -4.46 -25.91 -23.82
C ASP A 152 -3.89 -24.54 -24.23
N GLU A 153 -4.69 -23.69 -24.89
CA GLU A 153 -4.30 -22.32 -25.27
C GLU A 153 -4.07 -21.43 -24.04
N LEU A 154 -4.95 -21.47 -23.03
CA LEU A 154 -4.80 -20.68 -21.81
C LEU A 154 -3.60 -21.13 -20.96
N ASP A 155 -3.35 -22.45 -20.90
CA ASP A 155 -2.16 -23.00 -20.25
C ASP A 155 -0.88 -22.50 -20.93
N GLN A 156 -0.79 -22.58 -22.26
CA GLN A 156 0.35 -22.06 -23.02
C GLN A 156 0.53 -20.56 -22.83
N LEU A 157 -0.56 -19.80 -22.94
CA LEU A 157 -0.54 -18.36 -22.80
C LEU A 157 -0.05 -17.93 -21.41
N TYR A 158 -0.39 -18.67 -20.35
CA TYR A 158 0.17 -18.42 -19.02
C TYR A 158 1.70 -18.57 -19.01
N PHE A 159 2.23 -19.67 -19.54
CA PHE A 159 3.68 -19.90 -19.55
C PHE A 159 4.44 -18.92 -20.45
N ASP A 160 3.81 -18.43 -21.51
CA ASP A 160 4.43 -17.44 -22.40
C ASP A 160 4.34 -16.01 -21.85
N ARG A 161 3.22 -15.66 -21.20
CA ARG A 161 2.87 -14.26 -20.88
C ARG A 161 2.89 -13.92 -19.40
N VAL A 162 2.69 -14.87 -18.50
CA VAL A 162 2.60 -14.60 -17.05
C VAL A 162 3.80 -15.17 -16.31
N HIS A 163 4.16 -16.41 -16.61
CA HIS A 163 5.23 -17.15 -15.92
C HIS A 163 6.60 -16.46 -15.95
N PRO A 164 7.04 -15.79 -17.04
CA PRO A 164 8.30 -15.04 -17.03
C PRO A 164 8.35 -13.94 -15.96
N SER A 165 7.19 -13.37 -15.60
CA SER A 165 7.06 -12.34 -14.58
C SER A 165 6.93 -12.94 -13.17
N PHE A 166 6.23 -14.07 -13.05
CA PHE A 166 5.89 -14.73 -11.78
C PHE A 166 6.19 -16.23 -11.83
N PRO A 167 7.49 -16.64 -11.83
CA PRO A 167 7.90 -18.00 -12.17
C PRO A 167 7.78 -18.99 -11.01
N ILE A 168 6.65 -19.02 -10.30
CA ILE A 168 6.45 -19.82 -9.08
C ILE A 168 6.10 -21.30 -9.34
N LEU A 169 5.94 -21.69 -10.61
CA LEU A 169 5.55 -23.03 -11.06
C LEU A 169 6.63 -23.67 -11.92
N HIS A 170 6.78 -24.99 -11.84
CA HIS A 170 7.58 -25.76 -12.81
C HIS A 170 6.70 -26.29 -13.95
N GLN A 171 6.95 -25.82 -15.18
CA GLN A 171 6.09 -26.08 -16.35
C GLN A 171 5.81 -27.57 -16.59
N ARG A 172 6.85 -28.42 -16.61
CA ARG A 172 6.65 -29.87 -16.89
C ARG A 172 5.83 -30.58 -15.81
N ARG A 173 5.93 -30.13 -14.55
CA ARG A 173 5.18 -30.73 -13.43
C ARG A 173 3.72 -30.33 -13.50
N TYR A 174 3.45 -29.07 -13.79
CA TYR A 174 2.10 -28.59 -14.04
C TYR A 174 1.43 -29.37 -15.18
N LEU A 175 2.10 -29.47 -16.34
CA LEU A 175 1.56 -30.17 -17.51
C LEU A 175 1.31 -31.67 -17.27
N ALA A 176 2.01 -32.30 -16.32
CA ALA A 176 1.83 -33.71 -15.99
C ALA A 176 0.46 -34.01 -15.37
N TRP A 177 -0.16 -33.04 -14.68
CA TRP A 177 -1.48 -33.21 -14.04
C TRP A 177 -2.56 -32.29 -14.60
N SER A 178 -2.22 -31.23 -15.35
CA SER A 178 -3.20 -30.27 -15.89
C SER A 178 -4.23 -30.93 -16.81
N LYS A 179 -3.83 -32.02 -17.49
CA LYS A 179 -4.68 -32.83 -18.38
C LYS A 179 -5.45 -33.95 -17.67
N SER A 180 -5.22 -34.16 -16.36
CA SER A 180 -5.94 -35.17 -15.58
C SER A 180 -7.41 -34.80 -15.43
N VAL A 181 -8.28 -35.81 -15.51
CA VAL A 181 -9.73 -35.68 -15.24
C VAL A 181 -10.00 -35.47 -13.75
N ILE A 182 -9.18 -36.10 -12.90
CA ILE A 182 -9.28 -36.00 -11.44
C ILE A 182 -8.22 -35.01 -10.98
N LYS A 183 -8.65 -33.90 -10.36
CA LYS A 183 -7.79 -32.84 -9.81
C LYS A 183 -8.16 -32.56 -8.36
N SER A 184 -7.18 -32.25 -7.51
CA SER A 184 -7.48 -31.74 -6.17
C SER A 184 -8.14 -30.36 -6.27
N PRO A 185 -8.93 -29.94 -5.26
CA PRO A 185 -9.48 -28.58 -5.21
C PRO A 185 -8.40 -27.50 -5.36
N SER A 186 -7.22 -27.70 -4.75
CA SER A 186 -6.06 -26.83 -4.87
C SER A 186 -5.53 -26.73 -6.30
N GLN A 187 -5.43 -27.87 -7.01
CA GLN A 187 -4.99 -27.93 -8.41
C GLN A 187 -5.97 -27.20 -9.34
N THR A 188 -7.27 -27.42 -9.13
CA THR A 188 -8.33 -26.76 -9.91
C THR A 188 -8.31 -25.25 -9.69
N CYS A 189 -8.19 -24.79 -8.43
CA CYS A 189 -8.07 -23.36 -8.12
C CYS A 189 -6.81 -22.75 -8.76
N LEU A 190 -5.67 -23.42 -8.64
CA LEU A 190 -4.41 -22.97 -9.24
C LEU A 190 -4.55 -22.80 -10.77
N GLN A 191 -5.08 -23.81 -11.45
CA GLN A 191 -5.28 -23.78 -12.90
C GLN A 191 -6.25 -22.65 -13.33
N HIS A 192 -7.37 -22.47 -12.63
CA HIS A 192 -8.28 -21.36 -12.92
C HIS A 192 -7.64 -19.99 -12.73
N VAL A 193 -6.85 -19.80 -11.66
CA VAL A 193 -6.12 -18.54 -11.45
C VAL A 193 -5.09 -18.28 -12.54
N MET A 194 -4.38 -19.32 -13.00
CA MET A 194 -3.47 -19.21 -14.14
C MET A 194 -4.21 -18.74 -15.41
N TRP A 195 -5.40 -19.28 -15.68
CA TRP A 195 -6.22 -18.86 -16.82
C TRP A 195 -6.79 -17.46 -16.70
N ILE A 196 -7.12 -16.99 -15.50
CA ILE A 196 -7.53 -15.61 -15.27
C ILE A 196 -6.36 -14.68 -15.64
N LEU A 197 -5.15 -14.98 -15.16
CA LEU A 197 -3.95 -14.19 -15.46
C LEU A 197 -3.60 -14.20 -16.95
N ALA A 198 -3.69 -15.37 -17.59
CA ALA A 198 -3.51 -15.49 -19.04
C ALA A 198 -4.55 -14.65 -19.79
N SER A 199 -5.81 -14.70 -19.37
CA SER A 199 -6.91 -13.96 -19.99
C SER A 199 -6.82 -12.45 -19.78
N LEU A 200 -6.24 -11.98 -18.67
CA LEU A 200 -5.95 -10.55 -18.47
C LEU A 200 -4.97 -10.02 -19.54
N LEU A 201 -4.11 -10.89 -20.08
CA LEU A 201 -3.09 -10.58 -21.08
C LEU A 201 -3.48 -10.98 -22.51
N SER A 202 -4.69 -11.50 -22.72
CA SER A 202 -5.25 -11.79 -24.05
C SER A 202 -6.49 -10.95 -24.30
N THR A 203 -6.68 -10.50 -25.54
CA THR A 203 -7.91 -9.82 -25.95
C THR A 203 -9.04 -10.80 -26.24
N GLN A 204 -8.72 -12.04 -26.60
CA GLN A 204 -9.70 -13.04 -27.09
C GLN A 204 -10.45 -13.76 -25.97
N SER A 205 -9.90 -13.82 -24.75
CA SER A 205 -10.45 -14.60 -23.64
C SER A 205 -10.90 -13.75 -22.44
N ARG A 206 -11.10 -12.43 -22.63
CA ARG A 206 -11.46 -11.52 -21.53
C ARG A 206 -12.78 -11.88 -20.84
N ASP A 207 -13.73 -12.45 -21.57
CA ASP A 207 -15.04 -12.81 -21.04
C ASP A 207 -14.97 -13.90 -19.95
N LEU A 208 -13.90 -14.71 -19.95
CA LEU A 208 -13.69 -15.79 -18.98
C LEU A 208 -13.21 -15.28 -17.61
N ILE A 209 -12.71 -14.04 -17.52
CA ILE A 209 -12.07 -13.49 -16.31
C ILE A 209 -13.02 -13.49 -15.11
N ASN A 210 -14.24 -12.98 -15.27
CA ASN A 210 -15.19 -12.83 -14.16
C ASN A 210 -15.81 -14.17 -13.73
N PRO A 211 -16.27 -15.05 -14.64
CA PRO A 211 -16.75 -16.39 -14.27
C PRO A 211 -15.69 -17.21 -13.51
N LEU A 212 -14.46 -17.26 -14.02
CA LEU A 212 -13.36 -17.98 -13.37
C LEU A 212 -13.03 -17.39 -12.00
N TYR A 213 -12.97 -16.05 -11.89
CA TYR A 213 -12.67 -15.38 -10.63
C TYR A 213 -13.70 -15.68 -9.54
N ASN A 214 -14.99 -15.57 -9.86
CA ASN A 214 -16.07 -15.87 -8.91
C ASN A 214 -16.03 -17.32 -8.45
N ARG A 215 -15.77 -18.24 -9.39
CA ARG A 215 -15.63 -19.66 -9.10
C ARG A 215 -14.44 -19.93 -8.16
N VAL A 216 -13.27 -19.37 -8.46
CA VAL A 216 -12.09 -19.49 -7.59
C VAL A 216 -12.39 -18.98 -6.20
N LYS A 217 -13.02 -17.80 -6.04
CA LYS A 217 -13.33 -17.25 -4.71
C LYS A 217 -14.27 -18.15 -3.90
N GLN A 218 -15.21 -18.85 -4.56
CA GLN A 218 -16.09 -19.82 -3.91
C GLN A 218 -15.35 -21.10 -3.53
N ASP A 219 -14.51 -21.62 -4.42
CA ASP A 219 -13.85 -22.91 -4.25
C ASP A 219 -12.61 -22.83 -3.34
N ILE A 220 -11.88 -21.71 -3.32
CA ILE A 220 -10.58 -21.59 -2.61
C ILE A 220 -10.73 -21.31 -1.11
N GLU A 221 -11.81 -20.64 -0.72
CA GLU A 221 -12.09 -20.26 0.66
C GLU A 221 -12.26 -21.47 1.61
N PRO A 222 -13.01 -22.54 1.26
CA PRO A 222 -13.16 -23.71 2.12
C PRO A 222 -11.92 -24.60 2.20
N ILE A 223 -10.91 -24.42 1.33
CA ILE A 223 -9.69 -25.27 1.28
C ILE A 223 -8.79 -25.07 2.53
N VAL A 224 -9.13 -24.17 3.44
CA VAL A 224 -8.24 -23.73 4.53
C VAL A 224 -8.60 -24.29 5.93
N ILE A 225 -9.59 -25.17 6.09
CA ILE A 225 -10.09 -25.50 7.45
C ILE A 225 -10.00 -26.98 7.88
N ASP A 226 -10.00 -27.99 6.99
CA ASP A 226 -10.26 -29.38 7.44
C ASP A 226 -9.19 -30.44 7.14
N THR A 227 -8.16 -30.10 6.37
CA THR A 227 -7.09 -31.06 6.05
C THR A 227 -5.76 -30.54 6.55
N GLY A 228 -5.16 -31.24 7.53
CA GLY A 228 -3.76 -31.03 7.94
C GLY A 228 -2.71 -31.26 6.84
N ALA A 229 -3.14 -31.36 5.58
CA ALA A 229 -2.33 -31.44 4.38
C ALA A 229 -2.40 -30.09 3.64
N PHE A 230 -1.58 -29.14 4.08
CA PHE A 230 -1.36 -27.90 3.35
C PHE A 230 -0.59 -28.19 2.06
N GLU A 231 -1.27 -28.15 0.91
CA GLU A 231 -0.68 -28.43 -0.41
C GLU A 231 0.03 -27.20 -1.00
N LEU A 232 1.21 -27.39 -1.61
CA LEU A 232 1.98 -26.33 -2.31
C LEU A 232 1.11 -25.57 -3.34
N GLN A 233 0.23 -26.28 -4.03
CA GLN A 233 -0.66 -25.74 -5.05
C GLN A 233 -1.64 -24.72 -4.48
N ASN A 234 -2.09 -24.90 -3.23
CA ASN A 234 -2.97 -23.95 -2.56
C ASN A 234 -2.24 -22.61 -2.30
N VAL A 235 -0.99 -22.67 -1.84
CA VAL A 235 -0.17 -21.46 -1.63
C VAL A 235 0.10 -20.76 -2.97
N GLN A 236 0.44 -21.52 -4.01
CA GLN A 236 0.64 -20.98 -5.36
C GLN A 236 -0.64 -20.31 -5.88
N ALA A 237 -1.82 -20.92 -5.65
CA ALA A 237 -3.11 -20.37 -6.07
C ALA A 237 -3.40 -19.03 -5.37
N TRP A 238 -3.27 -18.95 -4.04
CA TRP A 238 -3.46 -17.70 -3.29
C TRP A 238 -2.46 -16.61 -3.68
N THR A 239 -1.20 -16.99 -3.93
CA THR A 239 -0.16 -16.05 -4.36
C THR A 239 -0.49 -15.46 -5.73
N LEU A 240 -0.85 -16.30 -6.71
CA LEU A 240 -1.24 -15.83 -8.04
C LEU A 240 -2.58 -15.09 -8.04
N LEU A 241 -3.52 -15.46 -7.17
CA LEU A 241 -4.79 -14.75 -7.02
C LEU A 241 -4.54 -13.32 -6.51
N THR A 242 -3.61 -13.16 -5.57
CA THR A 242 -3.17 -11.86 -5.09
C THR A 242 -2.59 -11.02 -6.23
N VAL A 243 -1.74 -11.61 -7.08
CA VAL A 243 -1.20 -10.95 -8.28
C VAL A 243 -2.33 -10.55 -9.24
N CYS A 244 -3.30 -11.43 -9.47
CA CYS A 244 -4.47 -11.16 -10.31
C CYS A 244 -5.29 -9.97 -9.76
N GLU A 245 -5.58 -9.95 -8.46
CA GLU A 245 -6.33 -8.88 -7.81
C GLU A 245 -5.56 -7.54 -7.84
N LEU A 246 -4.23 -7.57 -7.71
CA LEU A 246 -3.35 -6.40 -7.90
C LEU A 246 -3.40 -5.87 -9.33
N MET A 247 -3.27 -6.75 -10.32
CA MET A 247 -3.33 -6.40 -11.75
C MET A 247 -4.67 -5.77 -12.15
N ARG A 248 -5.75 -6.15 -11.46
CA ARG A 248 -7.10 -5.61 -11.66
C ARG A 248 -7.40 -4.39 -10.80
N SER A 249 -6.39 -3.81 -10.12
CA SER A 249 -6.53 -2.68 -9.20
C SER A 249 -7.50 -2.91 -8.03
N MET A 250 -7.75 -4.17 -7.65
CA MET A 250 -8.65 -4.54 -6.54
C MET A 250 -7.89 -4.64 -5.22
N TYR A 251 -7.28 -3.53 -4.80
CA TYR A 251 -6.27 -3.52 -3.73
C TYR A 251 -6.75 -4.07 -2.37
N GLY A 252 -8.00 -3.81 -1.97
CA GLY A 252 -8.55 -4.34 -0.73
C GLY A 252 -8.72 -5.87 -0.74
N GLN A 253 -9.12 -6.42 -1.89
CA GLN A 253 -9.21 -7.87 -2.07
C GLN A 253 -7.81 -8.48 -2.09
N ALA A 254 -6.90 -7.87 -2.87
CA ALA A 254 -5.51 -8.28 -2.97
C ALA A 254 -4.83 -8.36 -1.60
N TRP A 255 -5.05 -7.38 -0.73
CA TRP A 255 -4.51 -7.41 0.65
C TRP A 255 -5.04 -8.60 1.46
N THR A 256 -6.34 -8.88 1.34
CA THR A 256 -6.99 -9.99 2.06
C THR A 256 -6.43 -11.33 1.60
N SER A 257 -6.29 -11.52 0.28
CA SER A 257 -5.71 -12.71 -0.33
C SER A 257 -4.20 -12.86 -0.02
N ALA A 258 -3.46 -11.75 0.02
CA ALA A 258 -2.06 -11.73 0.46
C ALA A 258 -1.93 -12.19 1.91
N GLY A 259 -2.80 -11.71 2.80
CA GLY A 259 -2.85 -12.14 4.20
C GLY A 259 -3.15 -13.63 4.38
N ARG A 260 -3.87 -14.28 3.46
CA ARG A 260 -4.03 -15.74 3.42
C ARG A 260 -2.75 -16.43 2.99
N THR A 261 -2.11 -15.92 1.94
CA THR A 261 -0.81 -16.40 1.46
C THR A 261 0.24 -16.38 2.57
N PHE A 262 0.37 -15.28 3.32
CA PHE A 262 1.37 -15.14 4.38
C PHE A 262 1.14 -16.14 5.53
N ARG A 263 -0.12 -16.32 5.95
CA ARG A 263 -0.48 -17.30 6.98
C ARG A 263 -0.18 -18.73 6.54
N LEU A 264 -0.44 -19.07 5.27
CA LEU A 264 -0.09 -20.39 4.72
C LEU A 264 1.42 -20.60 4.71
N ILE A 265 2.20 -19.62 4.27
CA ILE A 265 3.67 -19.67 4.25
C ILE A 265 4.25 -19.86 5.66
N GLN A 266 3.70 -19.15 6.64
CA GLN A 266 4.09 -19.29 8.05
C GLN A 266 3.71 -20.67 8.61
N GLY A 267 2.46 -21.11 8.38
CA GLY A 267 1.97 -22.42 8.84
C GLY A 267 2.72 -23.60 8.23
N LEU A 268 3.13 -23.48 6.96
CA LEU A 268 3.95 -24.46 6.24
C LEU A 268 5.46 -24.35 6.53
N ARG A 269 5.87 -23.37 7.35
CA ARG A 269 7.27 -23.12 7.71
C ARG A 269 8.18 -22.99 6.49
N TYR A 270 7.73 -22.29 5.46
CA TYR A 270 8.55 -22.03 4.27
C TYR A 270 9.82 -21.24 4.64
N HIS A 271 9.79 -20.45 5.71
CA HIS A 271 10.97 -19.77 6.26
C HIS A 271 12.06 -20.70 6.80
N GLU A 272 11.80 -22.01 6.92
CA GLU A 272 12.78 -22.99 7.40
C GLU A 272 13.14 -24.03 6.32
N ILE A 273 12.84 -23.75 5.04
CA ILE A 273 13.14 -24.68 3.94
C ILE A 273 14.61 -25.08 3.93
N ASP A 274 15.51 -24.14 4.21
CA ASP A 274 16.96 -24.32 4.17
C ASP A 274 17.60 -24.48 5.56
N SER A 275 16.79 -24.66 6.61
CA SER A 275 17.29 -24.78 7.97
C SER A 275 18.05 -26.10 8.18
N PRO A 276 19.32 -26.08 8.62
CA PRO A 276 20.11 -27.28 8.88
C PRO A 276 19.60 -28.11 10.08
N ARG A 277 18.63 -27.58 10.85
CA ARG A 277 18.04 -28.21 12.02
C ARG A 277 16.83 -29.11 11.72
N LYS A 278 16.47 -29.33 10.45
CA LYS A 278 15.41 -30.30 10.11
C LYS A 278 15.86 -31.71 10.51
N ASN A 279 15.18 -32.30 11.49
CA ASN A 279 15.31 -33.71 11.81
C ASN A 279 15.06 -34.53 10.52
N PRO A 280 15.96 -35.46 10.13
CA PRO A 280 15.82 -36.30 8.93
C PRO A 280 14.77 -37.42 9.12
N ILE A 281 13.61 -37.11 9.70
CA ILE A 281 12.56 -38.09 10.02
C ILE A 281 11.50 -38.16 8.89
N THR A 282 11.52 -37.26 7.90
CA THR A 282 10.71 -37.40 6.68
C THR A 282 11.59 -37.43 5.43
N SER A 283 12.03 -38.65 5.10
CA SER A 283 12.90 -39.00 3.96
C SER A 283 12.38 -38.62 2.56
N GLU A 284 11.21 -38.00 2.45
CA GLU A 284 10.61 -37.57 1.17
C GLU A 284 10.92 -36.11 0.80
N GLU A 285 11.12 -35.20 1.76
CA GLU A 285 11.38 -33.77 1.44
C GLU A 285 12.82 -33.50 0.97
N ILE A 286 13.75 -34.40 1.27
CA ILE A 286 15.17 -34.31 0.85
C ILE A 286 15.32 -34.64 -0.65
N ASN A 287 14.33 -35.27 -1.30
CA ASN A 287 14.49 -35.89 -2.63
C ASN A 287 13.89 -35.13 -3.83
N ASP A 288 13.25 -33.97 -3.66
CA ASP A 288 12.69 -33.20 -4.78
C ASP A 288 13.21 -31.75 -4.81
N PRO A 289 14.41 -31.50 -5.38
CA PRO A 289 15.01 -30.17 -5.44
C PRO A 289 14.12 -29.17 -6.20
N LEU A 290 13.31 -29.63 -7.15
CA LEU A 290 12.38 -28.78 -7.89
C LEU A 290 11.24 -28.28 -7.00
N ARG A 291 10.72 -29.12 -6.10
CA ARG A 291 9.66 -28.73 -5.16
C ARG A 291 10.16 -27.73 -4.14
N THR A 292 11.39 -27.92 -3.65
CA THR A 292 12.07 -26.98 -2.76
C THR A 292 12.22 -25.62 -3.44
N GLU A 293 12.63 -25.63 -4.71
CA GLU A 293 12.75 -24.41 -5.51
C GLU A 293 11.41 -23.70 -5.74
N GLU A 294 10.34 -24.43 -6.08
CA GLU A 294 8.99 -23.84 -6.18
C GLU A 294 8.54 -23.21 -4.85
N LYS A 295 8.81 -23.85 -3.70
CA LYS A 295 8.51 -23.27 -2.37
C LYS A 295 9.29 -21.97 -2.12
N ARG A 296 10.59 -21.92 -2.47
CA ARG A 296 11.41 -20.69 -2.34
C ARG A 296 10.85 -19.55 -3.19
N ARG A 297 10.49 -19.82 -4.45
CA ARG A 297 9.93 -18.79 -5.34
C ARG A 297 8.60 -18.24 -4.85
N VAL A 298 7.75 -19.10 -4.30
CA VAL A 298 6.49 -18.68 -3.67
C VAL A 298 6.78 -17.79 -2.46
N PHE A 299 7.72 -18.16 -1.59
CA PHE A 299 8.11 -17.34 -0.45
C PHE A 299 8.58 -15.96 -0.89
N TRP A 300 9.53 -15.89 -1.81
CA TRP A 300 10.12 -14.62 -2.23
C TRP A 300 9.10 -13.72 -2.94
N LEU A 301 8.19 -14.28 -3.75
CA LEU A 301 7.10 -13.50 -4.34
C LEU A 301 6.14 -12.96 -3.25
N ALA A 302 5.80 -13.76 -2.24
CA ALA A 302 4.97 -13.31 -1.14
C ALA A 302 5.67 -12.25 -0.27
N TYR A 303 6.96 -12.41 0.00
CA TYR A 303 7.79 -11.43 0.72
C TYR A 303 7.79 -10.07 0.01
N LEU A 304 7.94 -10.07 -1.33
CA LEU A 304 7.86 -8.86 -2.14
C LEU A 304 6.47 -8.22 -2.08
N ILE A 305 5.40 -9.02 -2.14
CA ILE A 305 4.02 -8.52 -2.04
C ILE A 305 3.75 -7.91 -0.64
N ASP A 306 4.26 -8.50 0.42
CA ASP A 306 4.11 -7.99 1.79
C ASP A 306 4.83 -6.64 1.99
N HIS A 307 6.08 -6.55 1.52
CA HIS A 307 6.86 -5.32 1.56
C HIS A 307 6.23 -4.22 0.70
N LEU A 308 5.62 -4.59 -0.42
CA LEU A 308 4.84 -3.67 -1.21
C LEU A 308 3.67 -3.07 -0.43
N PHE A 309 2.83 -3.92 0.17
CA PHE A 309 1.68 -3.43 0.92
C PHE A 309 2.12 -2.56 2.11
N SER A 310 3.21 -2.96 2.76
CA SER A 310 3.87 -2.18 3.80
C SER A 310 4.33 -0.81 3.30
N LEU A 311 5.09 -0.74 2.20
CA LEU A 311 5.61 0.51 1.66
C LEU A 311 4.51 1.44 1.16
N ARG A 312 3.48 0.88 0.51
CA ARG A 312 2.35 1.67 -0.01
C ARG A 312 1.48 2.27 1.10
N ASN A 313 1.18 1.49 2.14
CA ASN A 313 0.20 1.86 3.15
C ASN A 313 0.81 2.24 4.51
N ARG A 314 2.14 2.15 4.64
CA ARG A 314 2.89 2.27 5.91
C ARG A 314 2.41 1.28 6.97
N TRP A 315 2.03 0.09 6.53
CA TRP A 315 1.61 -1.01 7.42
C TRP A 315 2.83 -1.81 7.89
N PRO A 316 2.76 -2.49 9.04
CA PRO A 316 3.83 -3.40 9.44
C PRO A 316 3.94 -4.57 8.44
N VAL A 317 5.17 -5.01 8.18
CA VAL A 317 5.44 -6.23 7.42
C VAL A 317 5.02 -7.47 8.23
N THR A 318 4.48 -8.47 7.54
CA THR A 318 4.07 -9.76 8.10
C THR A 318 5.21 -10.79 8.06
N LEU A 319 5.98 -10.80 6.97
CA LEU A 319 7.14 -11.64 6.73
C LEU A 319 8.39 -10.83 7.06
N SER A 320 8.97 -11.07 8.23
CA SER A 320 10.11 -10.28 8.72
C SER A 320 11.40 -10.57 7.94
N GLU A 321 12.33 -9.62 7.99
CA GLU A 321 13.68 -9.79 7.44
C GLU A 321 14.40 -11.01 8.05
N HIS A 322 14.16 -11.30 9.33
CA HIS A 322 14.68 -12.50 9.98
C HIS A 322 14.19 -13.79 9.30
N MET A 323 12.89 -13.87 8.92
CA MET A 323 12.36 -15.02 8.17
C MET A 323 12.94 -15.12 6.75
N ALA A 324 13.29 -13.99 6.14
CA ALA A 324 13.94 -13.97 4.83
C ALA A 324 15.41 -14.43 4.92
N SER A 325 16.11 -14.05 5.99
CA SER A 325 17.52 -14.40 6.21
C SER A 325 17.78 -15.91 6.37
N THR A 326 16.74 -16.70 6.67
CA THR A 326 16.83 -18.15 6.87
C THR A 326 16.55 -18.97 5.61
N ILE A 327 16.23 -18.32 4.48
CA ILE A 327 16.00 -18.97 3.19
C ILE A 327 17.05 -18.50 2.19
N SER A 328 17.57 -19.45 1.42
CA SER A 328 18.41 -19.16 0.27
C SER A 328 17.65 -18.31 -0.75
N GLU A 329 18.35 -17.38 -1.40
CA GLU A 329 17.79 -16.62 -2.50
C GLU A 329 17.30 -17.56 -3.61
N ALA A 330 16.17 -17.24 -4.25
CA ALA A 330 15.57 -18.04 -5.33
C ALA A 330 16.49 -18.27 -6.55
N TYR A 331 17.65 -17.62 -6.58
CA TYR A 331 18.66 -17.75 -7.63
C TYR A 331 20.08 -17.88 -7.07
N GLY A 332 20.23 -18.33 -5.82
CA GLY A 332 21.51 -18.62 -5.19
C GLY A 332 21.85 -17.66 -4.06
N GLY A 333 21.94 -18.20 -2.83
CA GLY A 333 22.45 -17.49 -1.67
C GLY A 333 22.95 -18.46 -0.60
N SER A 334 24.16 -18.17 -0.08
CA SER A 334 24.88 -18.76 1.07
C SER A 334 25.55 -20.14 0.93
N GLY A 335 25.46 -20.80 -0.23
CA GLY A 335 26.32 -21.95 -0.57
C GLY A 335 27.07 -21.69 -1.88
N GLN A 336 28.25 -22.28 -2.05
CA GLN A 336 28.90 -22.35 -3.37
C GLN A 336 27.85 -22.85 -4.38
N ILE A 337 27.45 -21.99 -5.31
CA ILE A 337 26.57 -22.39 -6.40
C ILE A 337 27.41 -23.39 -7.21
N SER A 338 26.95 -24.64 -7.31
CA SER A 338 27.64 -25.61 -8.16
C SER A 338 27.70 -25.06 -9.60
N SER A 339 28.79 -25.29 -10.33
CA SER A 339 28.95 -24.83 -11.71
C SER A 339 27.75 -25.24 -12.61
N ASP A 340 27.15 -26.41 -12.34
CA ASP A 340 25.95 -26.88 -13.04
C ASP A 340 24.70 -26.04 -12.71
N GLN A 341 24.58 -25.59 -11.46
CA GLN A 341 23.48 -24.73 -11.01
C GLN A 341 23.65 -23.30 -11.51
N GLU A 342 24.88 -22.76 -11.58
CA GLU A 342 25.17 -21.47 -12.20
C GLU A 342 24.78 -21.46 -13.69
N GLY A 343 25.17 -22.50 -14.45
CA GLY A 343 24.84 -22.62 -15.87
C GLY A 343 23.34 -22.75 -16.13
N TRP A 344 22.63 -23.50 -15.29
CA TRP A 344 21.16 -23.61 -15.38
C TRP A 344 20.45 -22.29 -15.06
N LEU A 345 20.85 -21.59 -13.99
CA LEU A 345 20.26 -20.30 -13.63
C LEU A 345 20.53 -19.24 -14.70
N SER A 346 21.76 -19.15 -15.20
CA SER A 346 22.14 -18.20 -16.25
C SER A 346 21.37 -18.44 -17.55
N SER A 347 21.19 -19.70 -17.97
CA SER A 347 20.39 -20.01 -19.17
C SER A 347 18.90 -19.74 -18.98
N SER A 348 18.35 -20.04 -17.80
CA SER A 348 16.96 -19.75 -17.45
C SER A 348 16.69 -18.24 -17.43
N LEU A 349 17.58 -17.43 -16.87
CA LEU A 349 17.46 -15.97 -16.84
C LEU A 349 17.57 -15.37 -18.24
N ALA A 350 18.53 -15.86 -19.06
CA ALA A 350 18.70 -15.40 -20.44
C ALA A 350 17.44 -15.65 -21.30
N THR A 351 16.87 -16.86 -21.21
CA THR A 351 15.64 -17.22 -21.95
C THR A 351 14.46 -16.36 -21.48
N ARG A 352 14.35 -16.12 -20.17
CA ARG A 352 13.30 -15.28 -19.59
C ARG A 352 13.41 -13.82 -20.03
N ASN A 353 14.62 -13.25 -20.00
CA ASN A 353 14.86 -11.87 -20.42
C ASN A 353 14.59 -11.68 -21.92
N GLN A 354 14.94 -12.67 -22.75
CA GLN A 354 14.61 -12.68 -24.18
C GLN A 354 13.09 -12.72 -24.42
N ALA A 355 12.34 -13.50 -23.63
CA ALA A 355 10.88 -13.55 -23.73
C ALA A 355 10.21 -12.23 -23.28
N LEU A 356 10.79 -11.56 -22.28
CA LEU A 356 10.29 -10.28 -21.77
C LEU A 356 10.60 -9.11 -22.72
N SER A 357 11.77 -9.10 -23.38
CA SER A 357 12.16 -8.02 -24.31
C SER A 357 11.34 -7.99 -25.61
N GLN A 358 10.67 -9.09 -25.95
CA GLN A 358 9.79 -9.19 -27.13
C GLN A 358 8.38 -8.63 -26.89
N ARG A 359 8.07 -8.11 -25.69
CA ARG A 359 6.76 -7.55 -25.36
C ARG A 359 6.66 -6.08 -25.75
N ASN A 360 5.44 -5.63 -26.05
CA ASN A 360 5.17 -4.22 -26.31
C ASN A 360 5.36 -3.40 -25.02
N ASN A 361 6.23 -2.38 -25.06
CA ASN A 361 6.61 -1.50 -23.94
C ASN A 361 5.49 -0.57 -23.41
N LEU A 362 4.23 -0.80 -23.80
CA LEU A 362 3.08 0.08 -23.52
C LEU A 362 2.08 -0.53 -22.53
N ASP A 363 2.24 -1.81 -22.15
CA ASP A 363 1.42 -2.46 -21.14
C ASP A 363 2.07 -2.37 -19.76
N GLN A 364 1.35 -1.89 -18.74
CA GLN A 364 1.89 -1.61 -17.40
C GLN A 364 2.59 -2.82 -16.80
N LEU A 365 2.00 -4.01 -17.00
CA LEU A 365 2.54 -5.27 -16.50
C LEU A 365 3.72 -5.76 -17.33
N GLY A 366 3.66 -5.62 -18.65
CA GLY A 366 4.79 -5.92 -19.53
C GLY A 366 6.05 -5.15 -19.12
N THR A 367 5.89 -3.84 -18.89
CA THR A 367 6.97 -2.95 -18.49
C THR A 367 7.48 -3.26 -17.08
N LEU A 368 6.58 -3.56 -16.12
CA LEU A 368 6.99 -4.00 -14.78
C LEU A 368 7.77 -5.31 -14.83
N ALA A 369 7.27 -6.29 -15.60
CA ALA A 369 7.88 -7.60 -15.73
C ALA A 369 9.27 -7.51 -16.35
N GLN A 370 9.45 -6.64 -17.35
CA GLN A 370 10.76 -6.37 -17.94
C GLN A 370 11.74 -5.82 -16.92
N ILE A 371 11.33 -4.82 -16.13
CA ILE A 371 12.19 -4.27 -15.06
C ILE A 371 12.50 -5.34 -14.00
N LEU A 372 11.52 -6.13 -13.56
CA LEU A 372 11.73 -7.23 -12.61
C LEU A 372 12.65 -8.32 -13.17
N GLY A 373 12.55 -8.59 -14.47
CA GLY A 373 13.40 -9.52 -15.20
C GLY A 373 14.87 -9.11 -15.11
N GLN A 374 15.15 -7.85 -15.46
CA GLN A 374 16.49 -7.26 -15.36
C GLN A 374 16.97 -7.13 -13.91
N LEU A 375 16.10 -6.77 -12.97
CA LEU A 375 16.48 -6.69 -11.56
C LEU A 375 16.93 -8.05 -11.01
N THR A 376 16.29 -9.14 -11.42
CA THR A 376 16.72 -10.48 -11.00
C THR A 376 18.13 -10.80 -11.53
N GLU A 377 18.46 -10.36 -12.75
CA GLU A 377 19.79 -10.49 -13.34
C GLU A 377 20.84 -9.71 -12.52
N VAL A 378 20.49 -8.49 -12.09
CA VAL A 378 21.33 -7.66 -11.20
C VAL A 378 21.59 -8.37 -9.88
N LEU A 379 20.54 -8.88 -9.21
CA LEU A 379 20.67 -9.59 -7.94
C LEU A 379 21.48 -10.89 -8.08
N PHE A 380 21.27 -11.64 -9.18
CA PHE A 380 22.07 -12.83 -9.48
C PHE A 380 23.56 -12.50 -9.65
N CYS A 381 23.89 -11.45 -10.41
CA CYS A 381 25.27 -10.98 -10.54
C CYS A 381 25.84 -10.51 -9.21
N GLN A 382 25.06 -9.81 -8.38
CA GLN A 382 25.48 -9.37 -7.04
C GLN A 382 25.84 -10.56 -6.13
N SER A 383 25.04 -11.64 -6.15
CA SER A 383 25.31 -12.85 -5.39
C SER A 383 26.63 -13.51 -5.81
N LEU A 384 26.87 -13.64 -7.13
CA LEU A 384 28.12 -14.19 -7.67
C LEU A 384 29.36 -13.31 -7.46
N MET A 385 29.16 -12.00 -7.42
CA MET A 385 30.23 -11.06 -7.07
C MET A 385 30.64 -11.21 -5.60
N LYS A 386 29.68 -11.41 -4.70
CA LYS A 386 29.93 -11.59 -3.26
C LYS A 386 30.53 -12.96 -2.92
N SER A 387 30.21 -14.02 -3.66
CA SER A 387 30.75 -15.36 -3.39
C SER A 387 32.21 -15.53 -3.81
N ASN A 388 32.68 -14.78 -4.81
CA ASN A 388 34.04 -14.89 -5.33
C ASN A 388 35.06 -13.97 -4.63
N THR A 389 34.61 -12.92 -3.93
CA THR A 389 35.48 -12.04 -3.14
C THR A 389 36.15 -12.73 -1.94
N ASP A 390 35.63 -13.88 -1.51
CA ASP A 390 36.20 -14.69 -0.43
C ASP A 390 37.34 -15.63 -0.89
N SER A 391 37.62 -15.69 -2.20
CA SER A 391 38.77 -16.39 -2.76
C SER A 391 39.98 -15.45 -2.85
N SER A 392 41.19 -15.97 -2.63
CA SER A 392 42.43 -15.19 -2.41
C SER A 392 42.90 -14.30 -3.57
N ASP A 393 42.16 -14.25 -4.67
CA ASP A 393 42.40 -13.38 -5.83
C ASP A 393 41.18 -12.46 -5.99
N GLY A 394 41.04 -11.50 -5.06
CA GLY A 394 39.84 -10.68 -4.82
C GLY A 394 39.42 -9.71 -5.92
N THR A 395 39.66 -10.05 -7.19
CA THR A 395 39.15 -9.34 -8.35
C THR A 395 37.84 -9.99 -8.78
N PRO A 396 36.69 -9.27 -8.69
CA PRO A 396 35.44 -9.82 -9.19
C PRO A 396 35.55 -10.15 -10.68
N MET A 397 34.94 -11.26 -11.11
CA MET A 397 34.95 -11.64 -12.52
C MET A 397 34.33 -10.51 -13.38
N PRO A 398 35.06 -9.99 -14.39
CA PRO A 398 34.63 -8.83 -15.18
C PRO A 398 33.34 -9.10 -15.98
N GLU A 399 33.04 -10.37 -16.25
CA GLU A 399 31.82 -10.79 -16.94
C GLU A 399 30.54 -10.43 -16.16
N TYR A 400 30.50 -10.69 -14.84
CA TYR A 400 29.31 -10.38 -14.02
C TYR A 400 29.13 -8.89 -13.79
N HIS A 401 30.23 -8.14 -13.73
CA HIS A 401 30.19 -6.68 -13.71
C HIS A 401 29.52 -6.13 -14.97
N GLN A 402 29.91 -6.63 -16.13
CA GLN A 402 29.35 -6.22 -17.40
C GLN A 402 27.87 -6.61 -17.55
N ARG A 403 27.49 -7.81 -17.11
CA ARG A 403 26.09 -8.27 -17.09
C ARG A 403 25.23 -7.39 -16.19
N ALA A 404 25.68 -7.10 -14.97
CA ALA A 404 24.97 -6.22 -14.05
C ALA A 404 24.79 -4.82 -14.65
N LEU A 405 25.85 -4.24 -15.23
CA LEU A 405 25.79 -2.93 -15.90
C LEU A 405 24.81 -2.89 -17.07
N SER A 406 24.75 -3.95 -17.87
CA SER A 406 23.81 -4.04 -18.99
C SER A 406 22.36 -4.15 -18.49
N ALA A 407 22.12 -4.93 -17.43
CA ALA A 407 20.79 -5.08 -16.85
C ALA A 407 20.29 -3.77 -16.21
N THR A 408 21.14 -3.07 -15.46
CA THR A 408 20.79 -1.76 -14.87
C THR A 408 20.60 -0.68 -15.93
N GLU A 409 21.37 -0.70 -17.03
CA GLU A 409 21.16 0.20 -18.17
C GLU A 409 19.78 -0.02 -18.81
N GLU A 410 19.38 -1.27 -18.99
CA GLU A 410 18.07 -1.63 -19.52
C GLU A 410 16.94 -1.19 -18.59
N ILE A 411 17.08 -1.35 -17.27
CA ILE A 411 16.14 -0.82 -16.28
C ILE A 411 15.98 0.69 -16.44
N ILE A 412 17.08 1.43 -16.53
CA ILE A 412 17.06 2.89 -16.70
C ILE A 412 16.43 3.28 -18.04
N ARG A 413 16.73 2.55 -19.12
CA ARG A 413 16.14 2.79 -20.45
C ARG A 413 14.63 2.63 -20.43
N VAL A 414 14.13 1.55 -19.83
CA VAL A 414 12.69 1.30 -19.68
C VAL A 414 12.07 2.37 -18.78
N ALA A 415 12.72 2.71 -17.67
CA ALA A 415 12.23 3.72 -16.74
C ALA A 415 12.15 5.13 -17.37
N LYS A 416 13.07 5.49 -18.26
CA LYS A 416 13.00 6.71 -19.10
C LYS A 416 11.76 6.76 -19.99
N GLY A 417 11.31 5.62 -20.50
CA GLY A 417 10.05 5.54 -21.24
C GLY A 417 8.85 5.91 -20.37
N LEU A 418 8.85 5.51 -19.09
CA LEU A 418 7.75 5.75 -18.15
C LEU A 418 7.53 7.23 -17.86
N THR A 419 8.59 8.04 -17.84
CA THR A 419 8.46 9.49 -17.58
C THR A 419 7.76 10.22 -18.73
N THR A 420 7.54 9.58 -19.87
CA THR A 420 6.73 10.14 -20.97
C THR A 420 5.29 9.66 -20.95
N LEU A 421 4.98 8.68 -20.08
CA LEU A 421 3.66 8.12 -19.93
C LEU A 421 2.94 8.80 -18.77
N HIS A 422 1.64 8.99 -18.95
CA HIS A 422 0.78 9.46 -17.88
C HIS A 422 0.88 8.51 -16.66
N LEU A 423 0.94 9.04 -15.44
CA LEU A 423 1.19 8.26 -14.21
C LEU A 423 0.19 7.10 -13.99
N SER A 424 -1.06 7.24 -14.44
CA SER A 424 -2.05 6.15 -14.41
C SER A 424 -1.69 4.94 -15.29
N MET A 425 -0.72 5.10 -16.21
CA MET A 425 -0.16 4.06 -17.08
C MET A 425 1.08 3.39 -16.48
N VAL A 426 1.55 3.85 -15.33
CA VAL A 426 2.70 3.30 -14.63
C VAL A 426 2.19 2.35 -13.55
N HIS A 427 2.69 1.11 -13.55
CA HIS A 427 2.25 0.14 -12.56
C HIS A 427 2.65 0.61 -11.14
N PRO A 428 1.78 0.55 -10.11
CA PRO A 428 2.10 1.04 -8.77
C PRO A 428 3.34 0.38 -8.12
N LEU A 429 3.66 -0.85 -8.55
CA LEU A 429 4.83 -1.60 -8.07
C LEU A 429 6.16 -1.12 -8.63
N MET A 430 6.14 -0.29 -9.68
CA MET A 430 7.29 0.01 -10.51
C MET A 430 8.41 0.75 -9.75
N PHE A 431 8.06 1.45 -8.67
CA PHE A 431 9.05 2.13 -7.84
C PHE A 431 9.91 1.17 -7.00
N MET A 432 9.41 -0.01 -6.65
CA MET A 432 10.17 -0.96 -5.81
C MET A 432 11.39 -1.48 -6.56
N PRO A 433 11.26 -2.00 -7.80
CA PRO A 433 12.43 -2.44 -8.54
C PRO A 433 13.43 -1.33 -8.84
N LEU A 434 12.95 -0.10 -9.10
CA LEU A 434 13.83 1.05 -9.31
C LEU A 434 14.60 1.42 -8.04
N PHE A 435 13.96 1.32 -6.87
CA PHE A 435 14.63 1.55 -5.59
C PHE A 435 15.72 0.52 -5.31
N VAL A 436 15.41 -0.78 -5.46
CA VAL A 436 16.40 -1.86 -5.27
C VAL A 436 17.55 -1.73 -6.28
N THR A 437 17.26 -1.31 -7.51
CA THR A 437 18.28 -1.01 -8.51
C THR A 437 19.19 0.15 -8.04
N ALA A 438 18.61 1.21 -7.48
CA ALA A 438 19.38 2.34 -6.95
C ALA A 438 20.26 1.94 -5.76
N GLU A 439 19.76 1.07 -4.87
CA GLU A 439 20.50 0.52 -3.76
C GLU A 439 21.71 -0.30 -4.24
N PHE A 440 21.50 -1.24 -5.17
CA PHE A 440 22.59 -1.99 -5.80
C PHE A 440 23.66 -1.05 -6.43
N LEU A 441 23.21 -0.06 -7.20
CA LEU A 441 24.12 0.90 -7.85
C LEU A 441 24.89 1.74 -6.82
N TYR A 442 24.27 2.07 -5.69
CA TYR A 442 24.91 2.80 -4.60
C TYR A 442 25.96 1.94 -3.88
N GLU A 443 25.64 0.69 -3.56
CA GLU A 443 26.57 -0.25 -2.92
C GLU A 443 27.83 -0.48 -3.79
N ASN A 444 27.63 -0.57 -5.11
CA ASN A 444 28.70 -0.88 -6.06
C ASN A 444 29.32 0.36 -6.73
N ARG A 445 29.01 1.58 -6.26
CA ARG A 445 29.42 2.84 -6.90
C ARG A 445 30.94 3.03 -7.02
N SER A 446 31.72 2.38 -6.16
CA SER A 446 33.18 2.44 -6.13
C SER A 446 33.87 1.40 -7.00
N LEU A 447 33.12 0.47 -7.61
CA LEU A 447 33.66 -0.59 -8.46
C LEU A 447 33.79 -0.13 -9.92
N GLY A 448 34.93 -0.43 -10.56
CA GLY A 448 35.21 -0.17 -11.97
C GLY A 448 35.46 1.30 -12.34
N ASP A 449 35.27 1.63 -13.62
CA ASP A 449 35.54 2.96 -14.22
C ASP A 449 34.49 4.05 -13.87
N GLY A 450 33.71 3.87 -12.80
CA GLY A 450 32.65 4.81 -12.39
C GLY A 450 31.31 4.66 -13.14
N ALA A 451 31.16 3.62 -13.96
CA ALA A 451 29.93 3.36 -14.73
C ALA A 451 28.68 3.20 -13.84
N PHE A 452 28.79 2.47 -12.71
CA PHE A 452 27.69 2.35 -11.74
C PHE A 452 27.29 3.69 -11.12
N SER A 453 28.26 4.56 -10.83
CA SER A 453 28.00 5.91 -10.32
C SER A 453 27.27 6.78 -11.35
N MET A 454 27.59 6.64 -12.65
CA MET A 454 26.89 7.36 -13.70
C MET A 454 25.44 6.88 -13.84
N GLN A 455 25.22 5.57 -13.83
CA GLN A 455 23.88 4.99 -13.90
C GLN A 455 23.03 5.34 -12.67
N LEU A 456 23.62 5.36 -11.45
CA LEU A 456 22.94 5.82 -10.24
C LEU A 456 22.45 7.25 -10.39
N ARG A 457 23.30 8.14 -10.90
CA ARG A 457 22.93 9.54 -11.13
C ARG A 457 21.78 9.65 -12.13
N CYS A 458 21.85 8.94 -13.26
CA CYS A 458 20.77 8.91 -14.24
C CYS A 458 19.43 8.44 -13.64
N LEU A 459 19.45 7.42 -12.78
CA LEU A 459 18.25 6.88 -12.15
C LEU A 459 17.67 7.85 -11.11
N VAL A 460 18.51 8.52 -10.32
CA VAL A 460 18.10 9.55 -9.36
C VAL A 460 17.49 10.76 -10.08
N ASP A 461 18.13 11.23 -11.16
CA ASP A 461 17.64 12.34 -11.97
C ASP A 461 16.27 12.01 -12.58
N LEU A 462 16.08 10.76 -13.04
CA LEU A 462 14.81 10.27 -13.55
C LEU A 462 13.69 10.31 -12.50
N LEU A 463 13.98 9.82 -11.28
CA LEU A 463 13.02 9.84 -10.16
C LEU A 463 12.71 11.26 -9.68
N ALA A 464 13.57 12.24 -9.99
CA ALA A 464 13.31 13.66 -9.73
C ALA A 464 12.37 14.30 -10.77
N THR A 465 12.37 13.85 -12.03
CA THR A 465 11.55 14.40 -13.13
C THR A 465 10.04 14.32 -12.84
N THR A 466 9.55 13.26 -12.22
CA THR A 466 8.12 13.13 -11.83
C THR A 466 7.69 14.20 -10.81
N ARG A 467 8.61 14.68 -9.97
CA ARG A 467 8.36 15.81 -9.06
C ARG A 467 8.31 17.14 -9.82
N VAL A 468 9.06 17.26 -10.92
CA VAL A 468 9.03 18.46 -11.78
C VAL A 468 7.67 18.59 -12.45
N GLU A 469 7.10 17.51 -12.98
CA GLU A 469 5.76 17.54 -13.60
C GLU A 469 4.66 18.01 -12.64
N LEU A 470 4.66 17.51 -11.40
CA LEU A 470 3.72 17.97 -10.37
C LEU A 470 3.87 19.46 -10.09
N LYS A 471 5.11 19.97 -10.00
CA LYS A 471 5.38 21.40 -9.84
C LYS A 471 4.91 22.21 -11.04
N THR A 472 5.07 21.71 -12.26
CA THR A 472 4.59 22.37 -13.49
C THR A 472 3.08 22.51 -13.48
N ILE A 473 2.34 21.42 -13.21
CA ILE A 473 0.86 21.45 -13.12
C ILE A 473 0.39 22.44 -12.06
N ALA A 474 1.03 22.43 -10.89
CA ALA A 474 0.73 23.37 -9.83
C ALA A 474 1.01 24.83 -10.24
N SER A 475 2.11 25.08 -10.93
CA SER A 475 2.47 26.41 -11.46
C SER A 475 1.46 26.89 -12.51
N ASP A 476 1.08 26.02 -13.45
CA ASP A 476 0.10 26.35 -14.49
C ASP A 476 -1.26 26.68 -13.90
N PHE A 477 -1.67 25.93 -12.87
CA PHE A 477 -2.91 26.20 -12.14
C PHE A 477 -2.88 27.55 -11.43
N ILE A 478 -1.80 27.89 -10.73
CA ILE A 478 -1.66 29.20 -10.08
C ILE A 478 -1.63 30.32 -11.12
N ASN A 479 -0.89 30.16 -12.21
CA ASN A 479 -0.82 31.15 -13.28
C ASN A 479 -2.20 31.37 -13.92
N ALA A 480 -2.96 30.30 -14.17
CA ALA A 480 -4.32 30.41 -14.69
C ALA A 480 -5.24 31.24 -13.76
N LEU A 481 -5.03 31.19 -12.44
CA LEU A 481 -5.82 31.96 -11.47
C LEU A 481 -5.31 33.39 -11.24
N ALA A 482 -3.99 33.58 -11.24
CA ALA A 482 -3.34 34.76 -10.71
C ALA A 482 -2.44 35.50 -11.72
N ASP A 483 -2.57 35.23 -13.03
CA ASP A 483 -1.78 35.89 -14.08
C ASP A 483 -1.81 37.43 -13.92
N PRO A 484 -0.65 38.07 -13.65
CA PRO A 484 -0.57 39.51 -13.48
C PRO A 484 -0.83 40.30 -14.77
N ASN A 485 -0.77 39.64 -15.94
CA ASN A 485 -1.00 40.26 -17.25
C ASN A 485 -2.45 40.14 -17.72
N GLN A 486 -3.28 39.33 -17.06
CA GLN A 486 -4.70 39.22 -17.36
C GLN A 486 -5.55 40.09 -16.43
N VAL A 487 -6.12 41.16 -16.99
CA VAL A 487 -7.07 42.03 -16.29
C VAL A 487 -8.44 41.37 -16.13
N ILE A 488 -8.80 40.46 -17.05
CA ILE A 488 -10.04 39.70 -17.06
C ILE A 488 -9.68 38.22 -16.94
N PHE A 489 -10.24 37.54 -15.94
CA PHE A 489 -10.04 36.11 -15.71
C PHE A 489 -10.77 35.29 -16.78
N ASP A 490 -10.03 34.42 -17.48
CA ASP A 490 -10.61 33.43 -18.39
C ASP A 490 -10.74 32.07 -17.66
N PRO A 491 -11.97 31.64 -17.30
CA PRO A 491 -12.18 30.38 -16.57
C PRO A 491 -11.80 29.14 -17.39
N SER A 492 -11.70 29.25 -18.73
CA SER A 492 -11.42 28.12 -19.62
C SER A 492 -10.03 27.51 -19.36
N ASN A 493 -9.03 28.35 -19.08
CA ASN A 493 -7.65 27.92 -18.82
C ASN A 493 -7.55 27.17 -17.49
N ALA A 494 -8.17 27.68 -16.43
CA ALA A 494 -8.20 27.03 -15.13
C ALA A 494 -9.07 25.76 -15.14
N ARG A 495 -10.14 25.73 -15.96
CA ARG A 495 -11.05 24.57 -16.05
C ARG A 495 -10.37 23.30 -16.56
N ALA A 496 -9.45 23.44 -17.52
CA ALA A 496 -8.69 22.32 -18.06
C ALA A 496 -7.80 21.63 -17.02
N LEU A 497 -7.39 22.37 -15.98
CA LEU A 497 -6.43 21.94 -14.96
C LEU A 497 -7.09 21.37 -13.70
N VAL A 498 -8.42 21.44 -13.56
CA VAL A 498 -9.16 21.00 -12.36
C VAL A 498 -10.08 19.82 -12.63
N ALA A 499 -10.22 18.95 -11.64
CA ALA A 499 -11.16 17.83 -11.65
C ALA A 499 -12.58 18.28 -11.28
N ASP A 500 -13.60 17.60 -11.79
CA ASP A 500 -15.00 17.98 -11.58
C ASP A 500 -15.40 17.98 -10.10
N ASN A 501 -14.82 17.05 -9.32
CA ASN A 501 -15.01 16.90 -7.89
C ASN A 501 -14.06 17.78 -7.03
N LEU A 502 -13.54 18.88 -7.58
CA LEU A 502 -12.63 19.80 -6.88
C LEU A 502 -13.17 20.19 -5.50
N SER A 503 -12.36 20.00 -4.46
CA SER A 503 -12.65 20.46 -3.10
C SER A 503 -11.68 21.55 -2.68
N VAL A 504 -12.19 22.75 -2.39
CA VAL A 504 -11.40 23.90 -1.95
C VAL A 504 -11.78 24.26 -0.53
N SER A 505 -10.80 24.35 0.37
CA SER A 505 -11.04 24.80 1.75
C SER A 505 -10.07 25.89 2.14
N HIS A 506 -10.61 27.00 2.65
CA HIS A 506 -9.87 28.18 3.12
C HIS A 506 -10.23 28.44 4.59
N ASP A 507 -9.27 28.79 5.44
CA ASP A 507 -9.51 28.96 6.89
C ASP A 507 -10.59 30.01 7.25
N SER A 508 -10.72 31.04 6.42
CA SER A 508 -11.68 32.14 6.61
C SER A 508 -13.03 31.98 5.90
N TYR A 509 -13.23 30.95 5.06
CA TYR A 509 -14.43 30.81 4.22
C TYR A 509 -14.98 29.36 4.25
N PRO A 510 -16.30 29.17 4.05
CA PRO A 510 -16.84 27.82 3.92
C PRO A 510 -16.20 27.08 2.73
N PRO A 511 -16.02 25.76 2.83
CA PRO A 511 -15.42 24.98 1.75
C PRO A 511 -16.31 25.01 0.51
N THR A 512 -15.67 25.07 -0.66
CA THR A 512 -16.33 25.01 -1.97
C THR A 512 -16.18 23.60 -2.54
N GLN A 513 -17.25 23.09 -3.15
CA GLN A 513 -17.32 21.77 -3.75
C GLN A 513 -17.68 21.91 -5.23
N GLY A 514 -16.88 21.32 -6.11
CA GLY A 514 -17.07 21.34 -7.55
C GLY A 514 -16.30 22.44 -8.28
N ALA A 515 -15.73 22.08 -9.44
CA ALA A 515 -14.92 22.97 -10.27
C ALA A 515 -15.67 24.23 -10.71
N GLU A 516 -16.90 24.10 -11.20
CA GLU A 516 -17.71 25.21 -11.71
C GLU A 516 -18.01 26.25 -10.63
N GLN A 517 -18.32 25.79 -9.41
CA GLN A 517 -18.62 26.68 -8.29
C GLN A 517 -17.38 27.47 -7.86
N PHE A 518 -16.21 26.82 -7.86
CA PHE A 518 -14.93 27.46 -7.58
C PHE A 518 -14.57 28.50 -8.64
N LEU A 519 -14.62 28.15 -9.92
CA LEU A 519 -14.24 29.05 -11.02
C LEU A 519 -15.16 30.27 -11.12
N SER A 520 -16.48 30.09 -10.97
CA SER A 520 -17.42 31.22 -10.91
C SER A 520 -17.19 32.12 -9.69
N GLY A 521 -16.78 31.52 -8.56
CA GLY A 521 -16.38 32.27 -7.37
C GLY A 521 -15.13 33.12 -7.62
N TRP A 522 -14.13 32.55 -8.29
CA TRP A 522 -12.88 33.22 -8.61
C TRP A 522 -13.05 34.36 -9.62
N GLU A 523 -13.89 34.17 -10.64
CA GLU A 523 -14.25 35.21 -11.61
C GLU A 523 -14.83 36.45 -10.92
N LYS A 524 -15.75 36.25 -9.97
CA LYS A 524 -16.31 37.33 -9.14
C LYS A 524 -15.23 37.96 -8.26
N ALA A 525 -14.38 37.15 -7.63
CA ALA A 525 -13.33 37.62 -6.74
C ALA A 525 -12.32 38.54 -7.47
N LYS A 526 -11.93 38.22 -8.71
CA LYS A 526 -11.04 39.04 -9.54
C LYS A 526 -11.64 40.40 -9.90
N GLN A 527 -12.97 40.53 -10.02
CA GLN A 527 -13.61 41.84 -10.19
C GLN A 527 -13.41 42.77 -8.99
N PHE A 528 -13.35 42.21 -7.77
CA PHE A 528 -13.13 42.97 -6.54
C PHE A 528 -11.66 43.12 -6.14
N MET A 529 -10.76 42.35 -6.77
CA MET A 529 -9.31 42.38 -6.51
C MET A 529 -8.51 42.47 -7.82
N PRO A 530 -8.65 43.57 -8.57
CA PRO A 530 -8.03 43.72 -9.90
C PRO A 530 -6.49 43.76 -9.86
N HIS A 531 -5.91 44.05 -8.69
CA HIS A 531 -4.47 44.07 -8.47
C HIS A 531 -3.96 42.81 -7.75
N PHE A 532 -4.80 41.79 -7.56
CA PHE A 532 -4.41 40.56 -6.90
C PHE A 532 -3.24 39.90 -7.63
N ARG A 533 -2.15 39.69 -6.88
CA ARG A 533 -0.95 39.00 -7.33
C ARG A 533 -0.53 37.95 -6.32
N MET A 534 -0.05 36.83 -6.83
CA MET A 534 0.54 35.74 -6.07
C MET A 534 1.93 35.47 -6.65
N GLU A 535 2.97 35.78 -5.88
CA GLU A 535 4.36 35.53 -6.24
C GLU A 535 4.81 34.22 -5.58
N VAL A 536 5.08 33.19 -6.38
CA VAL A 536 5.57 31.91 -5.85
C VAL A 536 7.04 32.05 -5.47
N VAL A 537 7.34 31.80 -4.20
CA VAL A 537 8.69 31.83 -3.61
C VAL A 537 9.37 30.47 -3.73
N ASP A 538 8.65 29.39 -3.43
CA ASP A 538 9.17 28.02 -3.51
C ASP A 538 8.01 27.01 -3.70
N MET A 539 8.35 25.82 -4.20
CA MET A 539 7.44 24.68 -4.31
C MET A 539 8.11 23.38 -3.88
N ILE A 540 7.42 22.61 -3.04
CA ILE A 540 7.82 21.26 -2.64
C ILE A 540 6.77 20.28 -3.18
N ALA A 541 7.20 19.25 -3.91
CA ALA A 541 6.31 18.22 -4.45
C ALA A 541 6.59 16.85 -3.84
N GLU A 542 5.52 16.16 -3.43
CA GLU A 542 5.52 14.78 -2.95
C GLU A 542 4.61 13.97 -3.87
N VAL A 543 5.15 12.89 -4.44
CA VAL A 543 4.36 11.93 -5.22
C VAL A 543 3.54 11.10 -4.23
N ASP A 544 2.26 10.89 -4.51
CA ASP A 544 1.38 10.07 -3.67
C ASP A 544 1.85 8.61 -3.66
N THR A 545 1.55 7.87 -2.59
CA THR A 545 2.03 6.48 -2.44
C THR A 545 1.42 5.51 -3.47
N SER A 546 0.33 5.93 -4.12
CA SER A 546 -0.28 5.23 -5.25
C SER A 546 0.45 5.45 -6.59
N GLY A 547 1.36 6.43 -6.66
CA GLY A 547 2.04 6.84 -7.89
C GLY A 547 1.16 7.54 -8.91
N ALA A 548 -0.16 7.65 -8.68
CA ALA A 548 -1.10 8.20 -9.66
C ALA A 548 -1.17 9.74 -9.63
N GLY A 549 -0.58 10.40 -8.65
CA GLY A 549 -0.64 11.85 -8.50
C GLY A 549 0.28 12.33 -7.40
N GLY A 550 -0.04 13.45 -6.77
CA GLY A 550 0.81 13.96 -5.70
C GLY A 550 0.26 15.21 -5.04
N LYS A 551 1.05 15.70 -4.08
CA LYS A 551 0.81 16.95 -3.37
C LYS A 551 1.91 17.93 -3.68
N VAL A 552 1.53 19.18 -3.88
CA VAL A 552 2.48 20.29 -4.01
C VAL A 552 2.15 21.32 -2.94
N TRP A 553 3.16 21.67 -2.15
CA TRP A 553 3.11 22.81 -1.23
C TRP A 553 3.77 23.99 -1.91
N ILE A 554 3.01 25.06 -2.07
CA ILE A 554 3.43 26.30 -2.70
C ILE A 554 3.57 27.34 -1.60
N PHE A 555 4.75 27.92 -1.51
CA PHE A 555 5.02 29.05 -0.63
C PHE A 555 4.95 30.31 -1.49
N SER A 556 4.06 31.23 -1.16
CA SER A 556 3.86 32.43 -1.98
C SER A 556 3.63 33.69 -1.15
N LYS A 557 3.90 34.83 -1.79
CA LYS A 557 3.53 36.16 -1.29
C LYS A 557 2.32 36.66 -2.06
N VAL A 558 1.27 37.00 -1.35
CA VAL A 558 0.01 37.51 -1.91
C VAL A 558 -0.08 39.01 -1.65
N SER A 559 -0.37 39.78 -2.70
CA SER A 559 -0.53 41.24 -2.64
C SER A 559 -1.73 41.70 -3.46
N GLY A 560 -2.17 42.95 -3.26
CA GLY A 560 -3.30 43.53 -4.01
C GLY A 560 -4.68 42.98 -3.63
N ALA A 561 -4.79 42.33 -2.48
CA ALA A 561 -6.06 41.96 -1.86
C ALA A 561 -6.80 43.19 -1.31
N LYS A 562 -8.12 43.07 -1.10
CA LYS A 562 -8.98 44.13 -0.53
C LYS A 562 -8.37 44.66 0.78
N GLY A 563 -8.05 45.95 0.83
CA GLY A 563 -7.41 46.60 1.99
C GLY A 563 -5.88 46.82 1.87
N GLY A 564 -5.25 46.44 0.76
CA GLY A 564 -3.81 46.69 0.52
C GLY A 564 -2.88 45.84 1.38
N ALA A 565 -3.41 44.81 2.05
CA ALA A 565 -2.63 43.94 2.90
C ALA A 565 -1.78 42.96 2.09
N GLU A 566 -0.52 42.78 2.50
CA GLU A 566 0.34 41.71 2.03
C GLU A 566 0.23 40.51 2.95
N LYS A 567 0.31 39.31 2.37
CA LYS A 567 0.19 38.05 3.10
C LYS A 567 1.22 37.05 2.61
N ASP A 568 1.74 36.26 3.52
CA ASP A 568 2.40 35.00 3.19
C ASP A 568 1.31 33.92 3.11
N SER A 569 1.35 33.09 2.07
CA SER A 569 0.44 31.98 1.85
C SER A 569 1.21 30.67 1.70
N VAL A 570 0.67 29.61 2.31
CA VAL A 570 1.06 28.23 2.05
C VAL A 570 -0.14 27.51 1.47
N ASP A 571 -0.05 27.13 0.21
CA ASP A 571 -1.10 26.45 -0.53
C ASP A 571 -0.71 24.99 -0.75
N MET A 572 -1.52 24.05 -0.28
CA MET A 572 -1.39 22.63 -0.57
C MET A 572 -2.36 22.25 -1.69
N ILE A 573 -1.81 21.84 -2.83
CA ILE A 573 -2.55 21.37 -4.01
C ILE A 573 -2.41 19.85 -4.11
N SER A 574 -3.52 19.14 -4.24
CA SER A 574 -3.52 17.71 -4.55
C SER A 574 -3.92 17.47 -6.01
N ILE A 575 -3.05 16.76 -6.72
CA ILE A 575 -3.18 16.40 -8.14
C ILE A 575 -3.51 14.91 -8.21
N ASN A 576 -4.51 14.54 -9.01
CA ASN A 576 -4.99 13.18 -9.14
C ASN A 576 -4.25 12.40 -10.25
N GLY A 577 -4.71 11.15 -10.42
CA GLY A 577 -4.45 10.24 -11.54
C GLY A 577 -4.22 10.90 -12.88
N GLU A 578 -5.07 11.88 -13.20
CA GLU A 578 -5.30 12.50 -14.51
C GLU A 578 -4.51 13.79 -14.73
N GLY A 579 -3.58 14.12 -13.83
CA GLY A 579 -2.88 15.41 -13.84
C GLY A 579 -3.78 16.60 -13.49
N LYS A 580 -4.94 16.36 -12.89
CA LYS A 580 -5.90 17.41 -12.52
C LYS A 580 -5.88 17.71 -11.03
N VAL A 581 -6.01 18.99 -10.69
CA VAL A 581 -6.16 19.46 -9.32
C VAL A 581 -7.56 19.07 -8.83
N TRP A 582 -7.63 18.27 -7.77
CA TRP A 582 -8.90 17.82 -7.17
C TRP A 582 -9.09 18.32 -5.74
N LYS A 583 -8.04 18.84 -5.10
CA LYS A 583 -8.13 19.44 -3.78
C LYS A 583 -7.15 20.58 -3.60
N THR A 584 -7.60 21.67 -3.02
CA THR A 584 -6.74 22.78 -2.59
C THR A 584 -7.05 23.17 -1.14
N MET A 585 -6.00 23.48 -0.39
CA MET A 585 -6.10 23.99 0.97
C MET A 585 -5.08 25.11 1.14
N ASP A 586 -5.48 26.25 1.67
CA ASP A 586 -4.58 27.37 1.90
C ASP A 586 -4.61 27.86 3.34
N VAL A 587 -3.44 28.32 3.80
CA VAL A 587 -3.26 28.98 5.10
C VAL A 587 -2.50 30.28 4.85
N GLN A 588 -3.08 31.40 5.27
CA GLN A 588 -2.52 32.73 5.04
C GLN A 588 -2.20 33.45 6.35
N ARG A 589 -1.11 34.23 6.34
CA ARG A 589 -0.72 35.13 7.42
C ARG A 589 -0.49 36.53 6.87
N ILE A 590 -1.15 37.53 7.45
CA ILE A 590 -0.92 38.94 7.11
C ILE A 590 0.47 39.36 7.58
N THR A 591 1.25 39.95 6.68
CA THR A 591 2.62 40.44 6.93
C THR A 591 2.70 41.96 6.97
N SER A 592 1.82 42.67 6.26
CA SER A 592 1.70 44.15 6.29
C SER A 592 0.27 44.62 5.93
N GLY A 593 -0.18 45.78 6.45
CA GLY A 593 -1.50 46.39 6.16
C GLY A 593 -2.48 46.51 7.35
N GLU A 594 -3.39 47.48 7.32
CA GLU A 594 -4.40 47.70 8.37
C GLU A 594 -5.41 46.55 8.43
N ASN A 595 -5.69 46.08 9.64
CA ASN A 595 -6.56 44.96 9.95
C ASN A 595 -8.04 45.36 9.79
N SER A 596 -8.49 45.68 8.58
CA SER A 596 -9.91 45.86 8.30
C SER A 596 -10.57 44.48 8.30
N LYS A 597 -11.08 44.06 9.46
CA LYS A 597 -12.05 42.95 9.53
C LYS A 597 -13.14 43.21 8.49
N CYS A 598 -13.21 42.37 7.47
CA CYS A 598 -14.23 42.40 6.44
C CYS A 598 -15.63 42.43 7.08
N GLN A 599 -16.27 43.60 7.05
CA GLN A 599 -17.72 43.70 6.94
C GLN A 599 -18.04 43.88 5.46
N ALA A 600 -19.06 43.11 5.03
CA ALA A 600 -19.63 43.00 3.69
C ALA A 600 -18.77 42.26 2.64
#